data_AF-A0A846ZEB6-F1
#
_entry.id   AF-A0A846ZEB6-F1
#
_cell.length_a   1.000
_cell.length_b   1.000
_cell.length_c   1.000
_cell.angle_alpha   90.00
_cell.angle_beta   90.00
_cell.angle_gamma   90.00
#
_symmetry.space_group_name_H-M   'P 1'
#
loop_
_entity.id
_entity.type
_entity.pdbx_description
1 polymer ?
#
loop_
_entity_poly.entity_id
_entity_poly.type
_entity_poly.pdbx_seq_one_letter_code
_entity_poly.pdbx_strand_id
1 'polypeptide(L)'
;RVAHAAWREMRADALDHGLEWRASDSPRAAARRLGEQLDLDAASSRALTRIARAEELARYAQSRSPEPVERLRADVKTVREAFAASVSRRARWRARLLPPSTVAQTRAALRTGTDRALDVTARLNDLPGRLHRRR
;
A
#
# COMPACT_ATOMS: atom_id res chain seq x y z
N ARG A 1 12.40 -0.17 -22.86
CA ARG A 1 12.66 0.95 -21.92
C ARG A 1 11.37 1.59 -21.40
N VAL A 2 10.48 2.11 -22.26
CA VAL A 2 9.21 2.72 -21.82
C VAL A 2 8.31 1.74 -21.05
N ALA A 3 8.17 0.50 -21.52
CA ALA A 3 7.39 -0.54 -20.82
C ALA A 3 7.91 -0.81 -19.39
N HIS A 4 9.22 -1.00 -19.22
CA HIS A 4 9.82 -1.16 -17.89
C HIS A 4 9.58 0.06 -16.98
N ALA A 5 9.62 1.28 -17.53
CA ALA A 5 9.34 2.47 -16.75
C ALA A 5 7.87 2.51 -16.30
N ALA A 6 6.94 2.30 -17.23
CA ALA A 6 5.51 2.21 -16.94
C ALA A 6 5.21 1.12 -15.89
N TRP A 7 5.81 -0.06 -16.04
CA TRP A 7 5.60 -1.16 -15.09
C TRP A 7 6.16 -0.87 -13.69
N ARG A 8 7.33 -0.22 -13.60
CA ARG A 8 7.88 0.22 -12.31
C ARG A 8 7.00 1.27 -11.64
N GLU A 9 6.43 2.18 -12.42
CA GLU A 9 5.47 3.18 -11.93
C GLU A 9 4.21 2.50 -11.37
N MET A 10 3.63 1.54 -12.10
CA MET A 10 2.48 0.76 -11.59
C MET A 10 2.80 0.00 -10.30
N ARG A 11 4.03 -0.51 -10.16
CA ARG A 11 4.48 -1.15 -8.91
C ARG A 11 4.59 -0.14 -7.77
N ALA A 12 5.14 1.04 -8.03
CA ALA A 12 5.25 2.09 -7.01
C ALA A 12 3.85 2.52 -6.54
N ASP A 13 2.96 2.84 -7.47
CA ASP A 13 1.58 3.23 -7.16
C ASP A 13 0.85 2.13 -6.35
N ALA A 14 1.00 0.86 -6.75
CA ALA A 14 0.40 -0.25 -6.01
C ALA A 14 0.88 -0.32 -4.55
N LEU A 15 2.19 -0.16 -4.32
CA LEU A 15 2.78 -0.16 -2.97
C LEU A 15 2.35 1.06 -2.16
N ASP A 16 2.29 2.25 -2.77
CA ASP A 16 1.80 3.48 -2.14
C ASP A 16 0.33 3.37 -1.72
N HIS A 17 -0.44 2.54 -2.43
CA HIS A 17 -1.83 2.22 -2.10
C HIS A 17 -2.00 1.03 -1.15
N GLY A 18 -0.90 0.47 -0.64
CA GLY A 18 -0.89 -0.64 0.31
C GLY A 18 -1.38 -1.97 -0.30
N LEU A 19 -1.26 -2.13 -1.61
CA LEU A 19 -1.66 -3.34 -2.30
C LEU A 19 -0.54 -4.38 -2.22
N GLU A 20 -0.95 -5.65 -2.17
CA GLU A 20 0.00 -6.75 -2.13
C GLU A 20 0.68 -6.89 -3.50
N TRP A 21 2.01 -6.84 -3.50
CA TRP A 21 2.85 -7.09 -4.67
C TRP A 21 3.82 -8.23 -4.40
N ARG A 22 3.69 -9.35 -5.13
CA ARG A 22 4.57 -10.50 -5.00
C ARG A 22 5.72 -10.41 -6.00
N ALA A 23 6.95 -10.59 -5.52
CA ALA A 23 8.13 -10.56 -6.39
C ALA A 23 8.18 -11.74 -7.38
N SER A 24 7.56 -12.87 -7.02
CA SER A 24 7.46 -14.07 -7.86
C SER A 24 6.43 -13.96 -8.97
N ASP A 25 5.51 -12.98 -8.90
CA ASP A 25 4.44 -12.87 -9.89
C ASP A 25 5.01 -12.39 -11.24
N SER A 26 4.60 -13.05 -12.32
CA SER A 26 4.79 -12.50 -13.66
C SER A 26 4.02 -11.17 -13.80
N PRO A 27 4.41 -10.28 -14.73
CA PRO A 27 3.66 -9.04 -14.93
C PRO A 27 2.16 -9.27 -15.18
N ARG A 28 1.79 -10.28 -15.96
CA ARG A 28 0.37 -10.65 -16.15
C ARG A 28 -0.30 -11.13 -14.87
N ALA A 29 0.38 -11.95 -14.06
CA ALA A 29 -0.18 -12.43 -12.79
C ALA A 29 -0.40 -11.28 -11.80
N ALA A 30 0.57 -10.38 -11.67
CA ALA A 30 0.46 -9.17 -10.85
C ALA A 30 -0.67 -8.26 -11.32
N ALA A 31 -0.81 -8.04 -12.63
CA ALA A 31 -1.89 -7.25 -13.21
C ALA A 31 -3.28 -7.82 -12.88
N ARG A 32 -3.46 -9.14 -13.04
CA ARG A 32 -4.72 -9.81 -12.67
C ARG A 32 -5.05 -9.61 -11.19
N ARG A 33 -4.07 -9.88 -10.32
CA ARG A 33 -4.24 -9.74 -8.87
C ARG A 33 -4.57 -8.30 -8.45
N LEU A 34 -3.95 -7.31 -9.09
CA LEU A 34 -4.23 -5.90 -8.84
C LEU A 34 -5.63 -5.52 -9.30
N GLY A 35 -6.07 -6.02 -10.47
CA GLY A 35 -7.44 -5.84 -10.95
C GLY A 35 -8.47 -6.34 -9.93
N GLU A 36 -8.23 -7.52 -9.35
CA GLU A 36 -9.06 -8.12 -8.30
C GLU A 36 -9.03 -7.31 -6.99
N GLN A 37 -7.86 -6.85 -6.53
CA GLN A 37 -7.73 -6.09 -5.27
C GLN A 37 -8.32 -4.67 -5.32
N LEU A 38 -8.35 -4.06 -6.50
CA LEU A 38 -8.81 -2.68 -6.70
C LEU A 38 -10.26 -2.59 -7.18
N ASP A 39 -10.87 -3.72 -7.56
CA ASP A 39 -12.16 -3.77 -8.24
C ASP A 39 -12.16 -2.81 -9.44
N LEU A 40 -11.15 -2.97 -10.31
CA LEU A 40 -10.96 -2.12 -11.48
C LEU A 40 -12.11 -2.33 -12.46
N ASP A 41 -12.59 -1.22 -13.04
CA ASP A 41 -13.51 -1.32 -14.17
C ASP A 41 -12.85 -2.04 -15.37
N ALA A 42 -13.70 -2.49 -16.30
CA ALA A 42 -13.23 -3.26 -17.46
C ALA A 42 -12.22 -2.49 -18.33
N ALA A 43 -12.30 -1.15 -18.38
CA ALA A 43 -11.38 -0.34 -19.15
C ALA A 43 -9.98 -0.31 -18.52
N SER A 44 -9.92 -0.05 -17.21
CA SER A 44 -8.71 0.01 -16.41
C SER A 44 -8.03 -1.35 -16.29
N SER A 45 -8.82 -2.43 -16.13
CA SER A 45 -8.31 -3.80 -16.13
C SER A 45 -7.68 -4.18 -17.48
N ARG A 46 -8.30 -3.80 -18.61
CA ARG A 46 -7.73 -4.00 -19.94
C ARG A 46 -6.46 -3.16 -20.15
N ALA A 47 -6.45 -1.91 -19.71
CA ALA A 47 -5.27 -1.04 -19.77
C ALA A 47 -4.10 -1.64 -18.97
N LEU A 48 -4.34 -2.08 -17.74
CA LEU A 48 -3.34 -2.74 -16.90
C LEU A 48 -2.80 -4.03 -17.54
N THR A 49 -3.67 -4.82 -18.15
CA THR A 49 -3.28 -6.04 -18.90
C THR A 49 -2.40 -5.71 -20.10
N ARG A 50 -2.69 -4.64 -20.84
CA ARG A 50 -1.85 -4.18 -21.96
C ARG A 50 -0.47 -3.73 -21.50
N ILE A 51 -0.39 -2.97 -20.39
CA ILE A 51 0.89 -2.57 -19.79
C ILE A 51 1.71 -3.80 -19.39
N ALA A 52 1.08 -4.77 -18.70
CA ALA A 52 1.75 -6.01 -18.29
C ALA A 52 2.27 -6.82 -19.48
N ARG A 53 1.49 -6.90 -20.57
CA ARG A 53 1.93 -7.59 -21.79
C ARG A 53 3.09 -6.86 -22.47
N ALA A 54 3.07 -5.53 -22.53
CA ALA A 54 4.18 -4.74 -23.04
C ALA A 54 5.46 -4.96 -22.21
N GLU A 55 5.33 -5.10 -20.89
CA GLU A 55 6.45 -5.41 -20.00
C GLU A 55 7.04 -6.79 -20.26
N GLU A 56 6.19 -7.82 -20.41
CA GLU A 56 6.66 -9.17 -20.71
C GLU A 56 7.37 -9.26 -22.05
N LEU A 57 6.84 -8.60 -23.09
CA LEU A 57 7.52 -8.53 -24.40
C LEU A 57 8.89 -7.86 -24.29
N ALA A 58 8.97 -6.78 -23.50
CA ALA A 58 10.22 -6.10 -23.25
C ALA A 58 11.22 -6.96 -22.43
N ARG A 59 10.75 -7.75 -21.46
CA ARG A 59 11.59 -8.61 -20.63
C ARG A 59 12.10 -9.85 -21.34
N TYR A 60 11.23 -10.56 -22.05
CA TYR A 60 11.50 -11.92 -22.51
C TYR A 60 11.75 -12.02 -24.00
N ALA A 61 11.13 -11.16 -24.81
CA ALA A 61 11.28 -11.21 -26.26
C ALA A 61 12.24 -10.14 -26.80
N GLN A 62 12.77 -9.26 -25.93
CA GLN A 62 13.49 -8.02 -26.29
C GLN A 62 12.78 -7.19 -27.39
N SER A 63 11.49 -7.43 -27.58
CA SER A 63 10.69 -6.91 -28.67
C SER A 63 9.87 -5.74 -28.18
N ARG A 64 9.69 -4.73 -29.03
CA ARG A 64 8.80 -3.62 -28.70
C ARG A 64 7.35 -4.11 -28.76
N SER A 65 6.51 -3.61 -27.85
CA SER A 65 5.07 -3.80 -27.97
C SER A 65 4.61 -3.31 -29.36
N PRO A 66 3.73 -4.05 -30.05
CA PRO A 66 3.18 -3.60 -31.34
C PRO A 66 2.32 -2.33 -31.18
N GLU A 67 1.88 -2.02 -29.96
CA GLU A 67 1.07 -0.83 -29.67
C GLU A 67 1.92 0.45 -29.64
N PRO A 68 1.39 1.59 -30.16
CA PRO A 68 2.06 2.89 -30.09
C PRO A 68 2.40 3.32 -28.65
N VAL A 69 3.48 4.08 -28.49
CA VAL A 69 3.94 4.56 -27.17
C VAL A 69 2.90 5.47 -26.52
N GLU A 70 2.17 6.22 -27.33
CA GLU A 70 1.10 7.14 -26.92
C GLU A 70 -0.06 6.36 -26.28
N ARG A 71 -0.41 5.19 -26.84
CA ARG A 71 -1.42 4.32 -26.24
C ARG A 71 -0.95 3.77 -24.90
N LEU A 72 0.31 3.35 -24.79
CA LEU A 72 0.86 2.87 -23.52
C LEU A 72 0.83 3.98 -22.45
N ARG A 73 1.11 5.24 -22.83
CA ARG A 73 0.99 6.39 -21.92
C ARG A 73 -0.46 6.65 -21.51
N ALA A 74 -1.41 6.54 -22.43
CA ALA A 74 -2.83 6.65 -22.13
C ALA A 74 -3.28 5.53 -21.16
N ASP A 75 -2.83 4.30 -21.38
CA ASP A 75 -3.12 3.16 -20.50
C ASP A 75 -2.59 3.41 -19.08
N VAL A 76 -1.36 3.90 -18.95
CA VAL A 76 -0.79 4.28 -17.64
C VAL A 76 -1.66 5.33 -16.96
N LYS A 77 -2.07 6.38 -17.69
CA LYS A 77 -2.94 7.43 -17.14
C LYS A 77 -4.27 6.86 -16.64
N THR A 78 -4.93 6.01 -17.42
CA THR A 78 -6.19 5.36 -17.03
C THR A 78 -6.03 4.55 -15.75
N VAL A 79 -4.96 3.76 -15.65
CA VAL A 79 -4.74 2.93 -14.45
C VAL A 79 -4.42 3.79 -13.23
N ARG A 80 -3.65 4.88 -13.38
CA ARG A 80 -3.37 5.83 -12.28
C ARG A 80 -4.63 6.53 -11.76
N GLU A 81 -5.53 6.91 -12.66
CA GLU A 81 -6.83 7.47 -12.28
C GLU A 81 -7.65 6.47 -11.46
N ALA A 82 -7.63 5.19 -11.84
CA ALA A 82 -8.32 4.14 -11.11
C ALA A 82 -7.69 3.87 -9.71
N PHE A 83 -6.36 3.88 -9.63
CA PHE A 83 -5.63 3.83 -8.37
C PHE A 83 -6.05 4.97 -7.43
N ALA A 84 -6.05 6.22 -7.92
CA ALA A 84 -6.48 7.39 -7.15
C ALA A 84 -7.95 7.30 -6.71
N ALA A 85 -8.83 6.82 -7.58
CA ALA A 85 -10.22 6.58 -7.25
C ALA A 85 -10.38 5.57 -6.10
N SER A 86 -9.55 4.52 -6.05
CA SER A 86 -9.54 3.53 -4.97
C SER A 86 -9.15 4.13 -3.61
N VAL A 87 -8.18 5.06 -3.57
CA VAL A 87 -7.79 5.78 -2.35
C VAL A 87 -8.94 6.61 -1.82
N SER A 88 -9.61 7.35 -2.70
CA SER A 88 -10.75 8.17 -2.31
C SER A 88 -11.85 7.32 -1.67
N ARG A 89 -12.11 6.12 -2.21
CA ARG A 89 -13.06 5.15 -1.66
C ARG A 89 -12.60 4.67 -0.27
N ARG A 90 -11.34 4.25 -0.12
CA ARG A 90 -10.79 3.80 1.17
C ARG A 90 -10.80 4.91 2.23
N ALA A 91 -10.47 6.14 1.86
CA ALA A 91 -10.50 7.29 2.75
C ALA A 91 -11.93 7.59 3.22
N ARG A 92 -12.91 7.57 2.31
CA ARG A 92 -14.34 7.72 2.67
C ARG A 92 -14.82 6.59 3.59
N TRP A 93 -14.46 5.34 3.30
CA TRP A 93 -14.80 4.21 4.16
C TRP A 93 -14.18 4.33 5.56
N ARG A 94 -12.91 4.72 5.67
CA ARG A 94 -12.26 4.99 6.95
C ARG A 94 -12.96 6.10 7.72
N ALA A 95 -13.32 7.21 7.06
CA ALA A 95 -14.04 8.31 7.71
C ALA A 95 -15.43 7.90 8.22
N ARG A 96 -16.11 6.96 7.53
CA ARG A 96 -17.41 6.41 7.96
C ARG A 96 -17.29 5.43 9.12
N LEU A 97 -16.27 4.55 9.10
CA LEU A 97 -16.08 3.51 10.13
C LEU A 97 -15.34 4.01 11.38
N LEU A 98 -14.51 5.04 11.25
CA LEU A 98 -13.78 5.68 12.33
C LEU A 98 -14.10 7.18 12.31
N PRO A 99 -15.29 7.60 12.79
CA PRO A 99 -15.60 9.01 12.89
C PRO A 99 -14.48 9.75 13.64
N PRO A 100 -14.07 10.95 13.23
CA PRO A 100 -13.00 11.71 13.87
C PRO A 100 -13.18 11.87 15.38
N SER A 101 -14.43 11.90 15.85
CA SER A 101 -14.83 11.93 17.26
C SER A 101 -14.39 10.69 18.06
N THR A 102 -14.21 9.54 17.41
CA THR A 102 -13.76 8.28 18.03
C THR A 102 -12.23 8.18 18.05
N VAL A 103 -11.57 8.72 17.04
CA VAL A 103 -10.09 8.76 16.94
C VAL A 103 -9.50 9.73 17.98
N ALA A 104 -10.14 10.87 18.24
CA ALA A 104 -9.70 11.80 19.29
C ALA A 104 -9.79 11.16 20.69
N GLN A 105 -10.87 10.44 20.98
CA GLN A 105 -11.08 9.76 22.28
C GLN A 105 -10.17 8.55 22.47
N THR A 106 -9.94 7.75 21.43
CA THR A 106 -9.02 6.59 21.50
C THR A 106 -7.55 7.02 21.60
N ARG A 107 -7.15 8.10 20.92
CA ARG A 107 -5.80 8.66 21.07
C ARG A 107 -5.57 9.26 22.47
N ALA A 108 -6.60 9.82 23.09
CA ALA A 108 -6.56 10.26 24.49
C ALA A 108 -6.48 9.05 25.46
N ALA A 109 -7.30 8.03 25.28
CA ALA A 109 -7.30 6.83 26.11
C ALA A 109 -5.98 6.03 26.03
N LEU A 110 -5.37 5.95 24.84
CA LEU A 110 -4.07 5.31 24.64
C LEU A 110 -2.93 6.09 25.31
N ARG A 111 -2.99 7.44 25.32
CA ARG A 111 -2.02 8.28 26.04
C ARG A 111 -2.16 8.14 27.56
N THR A 112 -3.39 8.04 28.07
CA THR A 112 -3.63 7.82 29.51
C THR A 112 -3.27 6.41 29.97
N GLY A 113 -3.28 5.42 29.06
CA GLY A 113 -2.87 4.04 29.35
C GLY A 113 -1.36 3.86 29.43
N THR A 114 -0.58 4.56 28.60
CA THR A 114 0.89 4.50 28.63
C THR A 114 1.48 5.10 29.91
N ASP A 115 0.89 6.17 30.43
CA ASP A 115 1.36 6.79 31.68
C ASP A 115 1.20 5.86 32.90
N ARG A 116 0.13 5.04 32.94
CA ARG A 116 -0.08 4.10 34.05
C ARG A 116 0.81 2.86 33.98
N ALA A 117 1.14 2.37 32.79
CA ALA A 117 2.01 1.20 32.65
C ALA A 117 3.47 1.51 33.03
N LEU A 118 3.93 2.74 32.76
CA LEU A 118 5.26 3.22 33.17
C LEU A 118 5.33 3.50 34.68
N ASP A 119 4.25 4.00 35.30
CA ASP A 119 4.22 4.26 36.75
C ASP A 119 4.21 2.97 37.59
N VAL A 120 3.55 1.91 37.11
CA VAL A 120 3.53 0.59 37.78
C VAL A 120 4.90 -0.09 37.69
N THR A 121 5.60 0.01 36.56
CA THR A 121 6.95 -0.56 36.40
C THR A 121 8.01 0.24 37.14
N ALA A 122 7.86 1.57 37.25
CA ALA A 122 8.74 2.42 38.05
C ALA A 122 8.59 2.15 39.56
N ARG A 123 7.35 1.98 40.07
CA ARG A 123 7.11 1.67 41.49
C ARG A 123 7.60 0.29 41.92
N LEU A 124 7.66 -0.67 41.01
CA LEU A 124 8.23 -2.00 41.28
C LEU A 124 9.76 -1.99 41.35
N ASN A 125 10.41 -1.00 40.74
CA ASN A 125 11.87 -0.87 40.76
C ASN A 125 12.39 -0.10 42.00
N ASP A 126 11.51 0.58 42.74
CA ASP A 126 11.89 1.48 43.85
C ASP A 126 11.68 0.86 45.26
N LEU A 127 11.48 -0.46 45.37
CA LEU A 127 11.34 -1.16 46.65
C LEU A 127 12.07 -2.52 46.69
N PRO A 128 13.03 -2.75 47.60
CA PRO A 128 14.13 -1.85 47.98
C PRO A 128 15.49 -2.59 48.13
N GLY A 129 16.57 -1.91 47.71
CA GLY A 129 17.95 -2.14 48.17
C GLY A 129 18.18 -1.66 49.61
N ARG A 130 17.37 -2.14 50.57
CA ARG A 130 17.48 -1.82 52.01
C ARG A 130 17.92 -3.02 52.85
N LEU A 131 18.97 -3.72 52.44
CA LEU A 131 19.68 -4.66 53.31
C LEU A 131 21.16 -4.73 52.90
N HIS A 132 21.96 -3.73 53.26
CA HIS A 132 23.42 -3.90 53.44
C HIS A 132 24.03 -2.73 54.23
N ARG A 133 23.66 -2.64 55.51
CA ARG A 133 24.45 -1.89 56.50
C ARG A 133 24.53 -2.67 57.80
N ARG A 134 25.66 -3.34 57.98
CA ARG A 134 26.37 -3.68 59.23
C ARG A 134 27.02 -5.06 59.11
N ARG A 135 28.31 -5.08 58.81
CA ARG A 135 29.33 -5.38 59.82
C ARG A 135 30.68 -4.86 59.34
#